data_AF-A0A7W8SUU8-F1
#
_entry.id   AF-A0A7W8SUU8-F1
#
_cell.length_a   1.000
_cell.length_b   1.000
_cell.length_c   1.000
_cell.angle_alpha   90.00
_cell.angle_beta   90.00
_cell.angle_gamma   90.00
#
_symmetry.space_group_name_H-M   'P 1'
#
loop_
_entity.id
_entity.type
_entity.pdbx_description
1 polymer ?
#
loop_
_entity_poly.entity_id
_entity_poly.type
_entity_poly.pdbx_seq_one_letter_code
_entity_poly.pdbx_strand_id
1 'polypeptide(L)'
;MNNELSSPEAALALAPTPTLREIFGGFLGLGLISFGGALPLARRALVEQRRWLTSDEFTDLLGLCQFLPGGNVINLSVAIGMRFRGVPGALAGLLGLIAGPSLAVIGSACCTSTRRTIRTCVICSRGSPRRLRAC
;
A
#
# COMPACT_ATOMS: atom_id res chain seq x y z
N MET A 1 -7.63 25.69 -31.35
CA MET A 1 -8.07 24.93 -30.17
C MET A 1 -6.94 23.99 -29.74
N ASN A 2 -5.76 24.54 -29.42
CA ASN A 2 -5.30 24.92 -28.06
C ASN A 2 -5.05 23.64 -27.24
N ASN A 3 -3.86 23.03 -27.30
CA ASN A 3 -2.68 23.36 -26.50
C ASN A 3 -2.88 23.33 -24.97
N GLU A 4 -3.64 22.37 -24.42
CA GLU A 4 -3.83 22.20 -22.97
C GLU A 4 -3.79 20.71 -22.53
N LEU A 5 -3.09 19.84 -23.27
CA LEU A 5 -2.91 18.42 -22.92
C LEU A 5 -1.42 17.99 -22.91
N SER A 6 -0.48 18.93 -22.96
CA SER A 6 0.96 18.67 -23.07
C SER A 6 1.77 18.81 -21.77
N SER A 7 1.18 19.04 -20.59
CA SER A 7 1.98 19.53 -19.44
C SER A 7 1.62 18.88 -18.10
N PRO A 8 1.96 17.60 -17.93
CA PRO A 8 2.86 17.22 -16.82
C PRO A 8 3.98 16.24 -17.21
N GLU A 9 3.81 15.45 -18.27
CA GLU A 9 4.68 14.31 -18.66
C GLU A 9 6.12 14.72 -19.04
N ALA A 10 6.33 15.95 -19.52
CA ALA A 10 7.63 16.43 -20.01
C ALA A 10 8.57 16.96 -18.91
N ALA A 11 8.05 17.54 -17.81
CA ALA A 11 8.87 17.98 -16.67
C ALA A 11 9.35 16.79 -15.81
N LEU A 12 8.54 15.72 -15.83
CA LEU A 12 8.70 14.44 -15.15
C LEU A 12 9.83 13.54 -15.76
N ALA A 13 10.60 13.99 -16.75
CA ALA A 13 11.59 13.14 -17.44
C ALA A 13 13.00 13.13 -16.79
N LEU A 14 13.28 14.00 -15.80
CA LEU A 14 14.64 14.19 -15.24
C LEU A 14 14.89 13.44 -13.90
N ALA A 15 13.93 12.67 -13.40
CA ALA A 15 14.05 11.93 -12.15
C ALA A 15 14.83 10.61 -12.34
N PRO A 16 15.62 10.17 -11.35
CA PRO A 16 16.33 8.89 -11.42
C PRO A 16 15.32 7.76 -11.65
N THR A 17 15.51 6.95 -12.70
CA THR A 17 14.58 5.88 -13.07
C THR A 17 14.66 4.75 -12.04
N PRO A 18 13.65 4.55 -11.17
CA PRO A 18 13.67 3.50 -10.18
C PRO A 18 13.52 2.14 -10.85
N THR A 19 14.15 1.14 -10.24
CA THR A 19 14.00 -0.24 -10.68
C THR A 19 12.62 -0.79 -10.30
N LEU A 20 12.17 -1.85 -11.00
CA LEU A 20 10.91 -2.56 -10.70
C LEU A 20 10.81 -2.97 -9.23
N ARG A 21 11.93 -3.39 -8.64
CA ARG A 21 12.01 -3.79 -7.23
C ARG A 21 11.83 -2.61 -6.29
N GLU A 22 12.37 -1.44 -6.64
CA GLU A 22 12.20 -0.23 -5.85
C GLU A 22 10.77 0.29 -5.91
N ILE A 23 10.13 0.26 -7.09
CA ILE A 23 8.71 0.57 -7.27
C ILE A 23 7.87 -0.35 -6.38
N PHE A 24 8.04 -1.67 -6.55
CA PHE A 24 7.31 -2.66 -5.76
C PHE A 24 7.53 -2.46 -4.25
N GLY A 25 8.78 -2.35 -3.80
CA GLY A 25 9.11 -2.15 -2.39
C GLY A 25 8.61 -0.82 -1.81
N GLY A 26 8.57 0.23 -2.63
CA GLY A 26 7.98 1.52 -2.28
C GLY A 26 6.50 1.42 -1.98
N PHE A 27 5.73 0.86 -2.92
CA PHE A 27 4.28 0.69 -2.76
C PHE A 27 3.91 -0.40 -1.75
N LEU A 28 4.74 -1.42 -1.58
CA LEU A 28 4.59 -2.43 -0.53
C LEU A 28 4.69 -1.82 0.86
N GLY A 29 5.74 -1.04 1.12
CA GLY A 29 5.88 -0.30 2.36
C GLY A 29 4.70 0.65 2.55
N LEU A 30 4.35 1.40 1.50
CA LEU A 30 3.21 2.31 1.55
C LEU A 30 1.91 1.59 1.95
N GLY A 31 1.59 0.46 1.32
CA GLY A 31 0.39 -0.34 1.62
C GLY A 31 0.37 -0.88 3.06
N LEU A 32 1.54 -1.23 3.61
CA LEU A 32 1.66 -1.68 5.01
C LEU A 32 1.36 -0.57 6.02
N ILE A 33 1.83 0.66 5.77
CA ILE A 33 1.74 1.76 6.73
C ILE A 33 0.57 2.73 6.46
N SER A 34 -0.21 2.51 5.38
CA SER A 34 -1.35 3.36 4.98
C SER A 34 -2.55 3.35 5.95
N PHE A 35 -2.52 2.51 6.99
CA PHE A 35 -3.59 2.36 7.99
C PHE A 35 -3.63 3.57 8.94
N GLY A 36 -4.19 4.69 8.49
CA GLY A 36 -4.28 5.94 9.26
C GLY A 36 -4.08 7.23 8.46
N GLY A 37 -3.80 7.14 7.16
CA GLY A 37 -3.66 8.32 6.30
C GLY A 37 -2.76 8.06 5.10
N ALA A 38 -3.32 7.49 4.03
CA ALA A 38 -2.53 7.03 2.89
C ALA A 38 -1.90 8.19 2.08
N LEU A 39 -2.57 9.33 1.95
CA LEU A 39 -2.09 10.49 1.17
C LEU A 39 -0.88 11.21 1.78
N PRO A 40 -0.90 11.68 3.05
CA PRO A 40 0.26 12.33 3.64
C PRO A 40 1.47 11.38 3.73
N LEU A 41 1.21 10.09 3.90
CA LEU A 41 2.24 9.07 3.91
C LEU A 41 2.82 8.82 2.51
N ALA A 42 1.99 8.79 1.47
CA ALA A 42 2.42 8.71 0.08
C ALA A 42 3.31 9.89 -0.29
N ARG A 43 2.93 11.11 0.11
CA ARG A 43 3.75 12.30 -0.10
C ARG A 43 5.13 12.15 0.54
N ARG A 44 5.20 11.76 1.83
CA ARG A 44 6.49 11.56 2.52
C ARG A 44 7.34 10.47 1.88
N ALA A 45 6.73 9.35 1.47
CA ALA A 45 7.46 8.25 0.87
C ALA A 45 8.00 8.60 -0.53
N LEU A 46 7.18 9.24 -1.36
CA LEU A 46 7.49 9.52 -2.77
C LEU A 46 8.36 10.77 -2.95
N VAL A 47 8.12 11.82 -2.15
CA VAL A 47 8.83 13.11 -2.22
C VAL A 47 10.06 13.11 -1.30
N GLU A 48 9.88 12.78 -0.03
CA GLU A 48 10.94 12.97 0.97
C GLU A 48 11.93 11.80 1.01
N GLN A 49 11.42 10.57 1.09
CA GLN A 49 12.26 9.38 1.26
C GLN A 49 12.89 8.94 -0.07
N ARG A 50 12.08 8.80 -1.13
CA ARG A 50 12.54 8.27 -2.41
C ARG A 50 12.87 9.33 -3.46
N ARG A 51 12.40 10.57 -3.27
CA ARG A 51 12.65 11.71 -4.18
C ARG A 51 12.34 11.40 -5.65
N TRP A 52 11.29 10.62 -5.88
CA TRP A 52 10.78 10.26 -7.22
C TRP A 52 9.95 11.38 -7.85
N LEU A 53 9.39 12.25 -7.01
CA LEU A 53 8.52 13.35 -7.35
C LEU A 53 8.90 14.55 -6.48
N THR A 54 8.81 15.74 -7.03
CA THR A 54 8.82 16.97 -6.23
C THR A 54 7.45 17.19 -5.56
N SER A 55 7.39 18.11 -4.60
CA SER A 55 6.11 18.42 -3.92
C SER A 55 5.04 18.97 -4.87
N ASP A 56 5.45 19.69 -5.91
CA ASP A 56 4.56 20.27 -6.91
C ASP A 56 4.00 19.18 -7.82
N GLU A 57 4.88 18.34 -8.37
CA GLU A 57 4.49 17.19 -9.22
C GLU A 57 3.57 16.22 -8.49
N PHE A 58 3.79 15.98 -7.20
CA PHE A 58 2.89 15.13 -6.41
C PHE A 58 1.49 15.73 -6.31
N THR A 59 1.38 17.05 -6.16
CA THR A 59 0.10 17.74 -6.01
C THR A 59 -0.67 17.75 -7.34
N ASP A 60 0.04 17.95 -8.45
CA ASP A 60 -0.53 17.87 -9.79
C ASP A 60 -1.05 16.46 -10.11
N LEU A 61 -0.21 15.42 -9.91
CA LEU A 61 -0.63 14.02 -10.08
C LEU A 61 -1.81 13.65 -9.17
N LEU A 62 -1.80 14.14 -7.93
CA LEU A 62 -2.90 13.91 -7.00
C LEU A 62 -4.19 14.59 -7.49
N GLY A 63 -4.09 15.80 -8.04
CA GLY A 63 -5.20 16.50 -8.69
C GLY A 63 -5.80 15.65 -9.81
N LEU A 64 -4.96 15.14 -10.72
CA LEU A 64 -5.37 14.23 -11.80
C LEU A 64 -6.07 12.97 -11.25
N CYS A 65 -5.48 12.34 -10.23
CA CYS A 65 -6.03 11.13 -9.64
C CYS A 65 -7.38 11.35 -8.94
N GLN A 66 -7.63 12.56 -8.45
CA GLN A 66 -8.89 12.94 -7.81
C GLN A 66 -10.04 13.13 -8.82
N PHE A 67 -9.70 13.42 -10.08
CA PHE A 67 -10.65 13.44 -11.18
C PHE A 67 -11.03 12.02 -11.67
N LEU A 68 -10.14 11.03 -11.50
CA LEU A 68 -10.42 9.66 -11.90
C LEU A 68 -11.29 8.95 -10.83
N PRO A 69 -12.41 8.30 -11.21
CA PRO A 69 -13.21 7.52 -10.28
C PRO A 69 -12.38 6.34 -9.75
N GLY A 70 -12.12 6.29 -8.45
CA GLY A 70 -11.33 5.23 -7.83
C GLY A 70 -10.63 5.67 -6.54
N GLY A 71 -9.66 4.86 -6.11
CA GLY A 71 -8.81 5.18 -4.96
C GLY A 71 -7.60 6.01 -5.41
N ASN A 72 -7.45 7.23 -4.89
CA ASN A 72 -6.34 8.13 -5.22
C ASN A 72 -4.96 7.48 -5.18
N VAL A 73 -4.72 6.62 -4.18
CA VAL A 73 -3.42 5.95 -3.96
C VAL A 73 -3.18 4.84 -4.99
N ILE A 74 -4.25 4.18 -5.45
CA ILE A 74 -4.20 3.19 -6.52
C ILE A 74 -3.91 3.88 -7.85
N ASN A 75 -4.62 4.98 -8.13
CA ASN A 75 -4.38 5.78 -9.33
C ASN A 75 -2.95 6.33 -9.34
N LEU A 76 -2.46 6.82 -8.20
CA LEU A 76 -1.05 7.25 -8.04
C LEU A 76 -0.08 6.10 -8.31
N SER A 77 -0.32 4.90 -7.77
CA SER A 77 0.62 3.78 -7.95
C SER A 77 0.71 3.33 -9.41
N VAL A 78 -0.43 3.31 -10.11
CA VAL A 78 -0.50 3.01 -11.53
C VAL A 78 0.14 4.12 -12.35
N ALA A 79 -0.18 5.40 -12.11
CA ALA A 79 0.37 6.54 -12.84
C ALA A 79 1.90 6.63 -12.69
N ILE A 80 2.40 6.49 -11.47
CA ILE A 80 3.84 6.50 -11.17
C ILE A 80 4.53 5.28 -11.78
N GLY A 81 3.92 4.09 -11.69
CA GLY A 81 4.46 2.87 -12.29
C GLY A 81 4.51 2.92 -13.81
N MET A 82 3.44 3.41 -14.45
CA MET A 82 3.36 3.66 -15.89
C MET A 82 4.43 4.66 -16.35
N ARG A 83 4.63 5.74 -15.59
CA ARG A 83 5.65 6.75 -15.91
C ARG A 83 7.07 6.18 -15.93
N PHE A 84 7.45 5.39 -14.92
CA PHE A 84 8.85 4.97 -14.79
C PHE A 84 9.25 3.79 -15.68
N ARG A 85 8.36 2.80 -15.85
CA ARG A 85 8.66 1.59 -16.63
C ARG A 85 7.49 1.09 -17.47
N GLY A 86 6.47 1.91 -17.71
CA GLY A 86 5.27 1.50 -18.44
C GLY A 86 4.45 0.46 -17.71
N VAL A 87 3.78 -0.41 -18.48
CA VAL A 87 2.91 -1.48 -17.98
C VAL A 87 3.53 -2.35 -16.87
N PRO A 88 4.79 -2.84 -16.96
CA PRO A 88 5.36 -3.65 -15.89
C PRO A 88 5.61 -2.86 -14.60
N GLY A 89 5.88 -1.55 -14.70
CA GLY A 89 5.99 -0.68 -13.53
C GLY A 89 4.64 -0.46 -12.84
N ALA A 90 3.57 -0.29 -13.62
CA ALA A 90 2.21 -0.15 -13.11
C ALA A 90 1.75 -1.40 -12.35
N LEU A 91 1.98 -2.58 -12.92
CA LEU A 91 1.70 -3.86 -12.27
C LEU A 91 2.51 -4.02 -10.98
N ALA A 92 3.80 -3.68 -10.99
CA ALA A 92 4.63 -3.74 -9.80
C ALA A 92 4.13 -2.80 -8.68
N GLY A 93 3.72 -1.58 -9.02
CA GLY A 93 3.15 -0.64 -8.06
C GLY A 93 1.82 -1.12 -7.47
N LEU A 94 0.93 -1.64 -8.31
CA LEU A 94 -0.37 -2.16 -7.89
C LEU A 94 -0.21 -3.41 -7.01
N LEU A 95 0.62 -4.36 -7.43
CA LEU A 95 0.90 -5.57 -6.66
C LEU A 95 1.56 -5.25 -5.33
N GLY A 96 2.51 -4.32 -5.29
CA GLY A 96 3.13 -3.86 -4.04
C GLY A 96 2.07 -3.29 -3.09
N LEU A 97 1.23 -2.38 -3.60
CA LEU A 97 0.20 -1.70 -2.81
C LEU A 97 -0.82 -2.68 -2.21
N ILE A 98 -1.22 -3.72 -2.95
CA ILE A 98 -2.19 -4.74 -2.49
C ILE A 98 -1.51 -5.79 -1.60
N ALA A 99 -0.30 -6.22 -1.95
CA ALA A 99 0.44 -7.22 -1.19
C ALA A 99 0.73 -6.75 0.24
N GLY A 100 0.98 -5.45 0.46
CA GLY A 100 1.27 -4.88 1.77
C GLY A 100 0.19 -5.20 2.83
N PRO A 101 -1.04 -4.67 2.71
CA PRO A 101 -2.11 -4.94 3.66
C PRO A 101 -2.52 -6.42 3.67
N SER A 102 -2.45 -7.12 2.54
CA SER A 102 -2.72 -8.57 2.49
C SER A 102 -1.77 -9.36 3.40
N LEU A 103 -0.47 -9.06 3.35
CA LEU A 103 0.55 -9.69 4.21
C LEU A 103 0.37 -9.29 5.67
N ALA A 104 -0.01 -8.04 5.97
CA ALA A 104 -0.31 -7.60 7.33
C ALA A 104 -1.52 -8.35 7.93
N VAL A 105 -2.57 -8.55 7.14
CA VAL A 105 -3.76 -9.31 7.56
C VAL A 105 -3.42 -10.80 7.74
N ILE A 106 -2.68 -11.41 6.81
CA ILE A 106 -2.26 -12.81 6.93
C ILE A 106 -1.35 -12.99 8.16
N GLY A 107 -0.40 -12.07 8.39
CA GLY A 107 0.48 -12.10 9.55
C GLY A 107 -0.29 -11.99 10.86
N SER A 108 -1.22 -11.04 10.96
CA SER A 108 -2.08 -10.87 12.13
C SER A 108 -3.03 -12.06 12.33
N ALA A 109 -3.61 -12.61 11.25
CA ALA A 109 -4.44 -13.82 11.30
C ALA A 109 -3.65 -15.05 11.75
N CYS A 110 -2.43 -15.26 11.24
CA CYS A 110 -1.55 -16.35 11.66
C CYS A 110 -1.17 -16.24 13.14
N CYS A 111 -0.80 -15.04 13.60
CA CYS A 111 -0.55 -14.78 15.02
C CYS A 111 -1.80 -14.96 15.90
N THR A 112 -2.99 -14.61 15.40
CA THR A 112 -4.25 -14.75 16.13
C THR A 112 -4.70 -16.22 16.17
N SER A 113 -4.44 -17.00 15.12
CA SER A 113 -4.76 -18.44 15.05
C SER A 113 -3.98 -19.22 16.11
N THR A 114 -2.67 -18.97 16.25
CA THR A 114 -1.83 -19.57 17.29
C THR A 114 -2.26 -19.15 18.70
N ARG A 115 -2.63 -17.88 18.92
CA ARG A 115 -3.15 -17.42 20.23
C ARG A 115 -4.55 -17.98 20.55
N ARG A 116 -5.41 -18.19 19.55
CA ARG A 116 -6.77 -18.70 19.74
C ARG A 116 -6.74 -20.18 20.14
N THR A 117 -5.89 -21.01 19.54
CA THR A 117 -5.72 -22.42 19.92
C THR A 117 -5.16 -22.59 21.34
N ILE A 118 -4.16 -21.80 21.74
CA ILE A 118 -3.61 -21.87 23.11
C ILE A 118 -4.63 -21.40 24.14
N ARG A 119 -5.44 -20.37 23.84
CA ARG A 119 -6.45 -19.85 24.78
C ARG A 119 -7.62 -20.82 24.97
N THR A 120 -8.09 -21.49 23.91
CA THR A 120 -9.11 -22.55 24.05
C THR A 120 -8.57 -23.75 24.82
N CYS A 121 -7.30 -24.11 24.61
CA CYS A 121 -6.66 -25.20 25.32
C CYS A 121 -6.44 -24.88 26.82
N VAL A 122 -6.03 -23.65 27.16
CA VAL A 122 -5.88 -23.18 28.56
C VAL A 122 -7.23 -23.03 29.27
N ILE A 123 -8.29 -22.58 28.58
CA ILE A 123 -9.64 -22.51 29.16
C ILE A 123 -10.19 -23.94 29.40
N CYS A 124 -9.94 -24.88 28.48
CA CYS A 124 -10.33 -26.27 28.66
C CYS A 124 -9.50 -26.97 29.76
N SER A 125 -8.23 -26.59 29.94
CA SER A 125 -7.34 -27.09 30.99
C SER A 125 -7.61 -26.50 32.38
N ARG A 126 -8.19 -25.29 32.48
CA ARG A 126 -8.59 -24.67 33.76
C ARG A 126 -10.07 -24.88 34.13
N GLY A 127 -10.81 -25.63 33.31
CA GLY A 127 -12.24 -25.87 33.45
C GLY A 127 -12.64 -27.31 33.79
N SER A 128 -12.01 -27.94 34.77
CA SER A 128 -12.63 -29.04 35.54
C SER A 128 -12.00 -29.11 36.92
N PRO A 129 -12.75 -28.74 37.96
CA PRO A 129 -13.33 -29.80 38.78
C PRO A 129 -14.77 -29.49 39.21
N ARG A 130 -15.54 -30.56 39.43
CA ARG A 130 -16.90 -30.63 40.00
C ARG A 130 -18.05 -30.61 39.00
N ARG A 131 -18.43 -31.81 38.54
CA ARG A 131 -19.81 -32.35 38.64
C ARG A 131 -19.80 -33.85 38.32
N LEU A 132 -19.29 -34.64 39.28
CA LEU A 132 -19.73 -36.02 39.50
C LEU A 132 -20.82 -35.94 40.56
N ARG A 133 -22.07 -35.80 40.12
CA ARG A 133 -23.32 -36.07 40.87
C ARG A 133 -24.47 -35.88 39.88
N ALA A 134 -24.92 -36.99 39.29
CA ALA A 134 -26.29 -37.28 38.86
C ALA A 134 -26.29 -38.55 38.00
N CYS A 135 -26.35 -39.71 38.67
CA CYS A 135 -27.30 -40.80 38.45
C CYS A 135 -26.91 -41.96 39.36
#